data_AF-A0A081MYQ3-F1
#
_entry.id   AF-A0A081MYQ3-F1
#
_cell.length_a   1.000
_cell.length_b   1.000
_cell.length_c   1.000
_cell.angle_alpha   90.00
_cell.angle_beta   90.00
_cell.angle_gamma   90.00
#
_symmetry.space_group_name_H-M   'P 1'
#
loop_
_entity.id
_entity.type
_entity.pdbx_description
1 polymer ?
#
loop_
_entity_poly.entity_id
_entity_poly.type
_entity_poly.pdbx_seq_one_letter_code
_entity_poly.pdbx_strand_id
1 'polypeptide(L)'
;MNYKLPCVCFVVPLLFWFTTPALATFSIIVYDQKSGLFGAASASCHPSFEKNVDVGKLLTVIVPEKGIVTIQGYVGDDNPLKKDTEQLLRESNYKDAMDLIDKLRRVESSAGNHNNYQNVQYLVIVKKHDGTLSGAAHTGKKLKKLTPDNNHAPEADEVYFQDLVVAGNRLTPFKEKTIMAQMYNTYYASEGSLEDKLINAISSVNELARIFHKQAATTIPSS
;
A
#
# COMPACT_ATOMS: atom_id res chain seq x y z
N MET A 1 -21.44 64.25 25.89
CA MET A 1 -21.12 63.68 24.56
C MET A 1 -20.87 62.19 24.75
N ASN A 2 -21.80 61.35 24.30
CA ASN A 2 -21.71 59.89 24.43
C ASN A 2 -21.00 59.32 23.21
N TYR A 3 -19.80 58.77 23.39
CA TYR A 3 -19.09 58.05 22.34
C TYR A 3 -19.66 56.63 22.22
N LYS A 4 -20.30 56.33 21.09
CA LYS A 4 -20.64 54.96 20.71
C LYS A 4 -19.39 54.34 20.09
N LEU A 5 -18.80 53.33 20.75
CA LEU A 5 -17.79 52.48 20.15
C LEU A 5 -18.46 51.56 19.09
N PRO A 6 -17.90 51.43 17.88
CA PRO A 6 -18.38 50.47 16.91
C PRO A 6 -18.06 49.06 17.38
N CYS A 7 -19.09 48.21 17.42
CA CYS A 7 -18.98 46.79 17.73
C CYS A 7 -18.31 46.10 16.52
N VAL A 8 -17.02 45.80 16.63
CA VAL A 8 -16.29 45.04 15.62
C VAL A 8 -16.64 43.56 15.80
N CYS A 9 -17.52 43.05 14.96
CA CYS A 9 -17.79 41.61 14.87
C CYS A 9 -16.61 40.94 14.17
N PHE A 10 -15.71 40.33 14.94
CA PHE A 10 -14.74 39.38 14.40
C PHE A 10 -15.48 38.12 13.97
N VAL A 11 -15.71 37.99 12.67
CA VAL A 11 -16.08 36.70 12.07
C VAL A 11 -14.80 35.87 12.04
N VAL A 12 -14.63 35.00 13.04
CA VAL A 12 -13.59 33.96 12.99
C VAL A 12 -14.10 32.92 11.98
N PRO A 13 -13.48 32.74 10.81
CA PRO A 13 -13.85 31.65 9.94
C PRO A 13 -13.51 30.34 10.66
N LEU A 14 -14.55 29.61 11.08
CA LEU A 14 -14.45 28.20 11.42
C LEU A 14 -14.03 27.45 10.16
N LEU A 15 -12.72 27.41 9.91
CA LEU A 15 -12.09 26.48 8.99
C LEU A 15 -12.32 25.07 9.55
N PHE A 16 -13.48 24.49 9.26
CA PHE A 16 -13.70 23.07 9.38
C PHE A 16 -12.74 22.38 8.42
N TRP A 17 -11.56 22.02 8.92
CA TRP A 17 -10.67 21.09 8.24
C TRP A 17 -11.38 19.75 8.28
N PHE A 18 -12.14 19.45 7.23
CA PHE A 18 -12.54 18.09 6.93
C PHE A 18 -11.25 17.29 6.71
N THR A 19 -10.74 16.68 7.77
CA THR A 19 -9.78 15.59 7.65
C THR A 19 -10.58 14.43 7.06
N THR A 20 -10.70 14.40 5.74
CA THR A 20 -11.20 13.20 5.07
C THR A 20 -10.32 12.04 5.51
N PRO A 21 -10.87 10.95 6.05
CA PRO A 21 -10.06 9.81 6.45
C PRO A 21 -9.25 9.39 5.22
N ALA A 22 -7.91 9.46 5.33
CA ALA A 22 -7.04 8.99 4.27
C ALA A 22 -7.33 7.50 4.07
N LEU A 23 -7.82 7.09 2.91
CA LEU A 23 -8.19 5.69 2.62
C LEU A 23 -6.97 4.87 2.17
N ALA A 24 -5.79 5.23 2.66
CA ALA A 24 -4.51 4.73 2.20
C ALA A 24 -4.28 3.28 2.62
N THR A 25 -3.69 2.51 1.72
CA THR A 25 -3.16 1.17 2.01
C THR A 25 -1.75 1.07 1.47
N PHE A 26 -0.83 0.55 2.28
CA PHE A 26 0.56 0.34 1.88
C PHE A 26 1.09 -0.95 2.50
N SER A 27 1.95 -1.62 1.74
CA SER A 27 2.54 -2.91 2.09
C SER A 27 4.00 -2.96 1.69
N ILE A 28 4.77 -3.68 2.48
CA ILE A 28 6.14 -4.09 2.17
C ILE A 28 6.21 -5.62 2.28
N ILE A 29 6.81 -6.25 1.30
CA ILE A 29 7.23 -7.66 1.35
C ILE A 29 8.73 -7.72 1.14
N VAL A 30 9.38 -8.69 1.77
CA VAL A 30 10.84 -8.83 1.73
C VAL A 30 11.26 -10.29 1.86
N TYR A 31 12.41 -10.62 1.28
CA TYR A 31 13.20 -11.79 1.62
C TYR A 31 14.45 -11.34 2.36
N ASP A 32 14.57 -11.70 3.64
CA ASP A 32 15.76 -11.40 4.41
C ASP A 32 16.86 -12.44 4.12
N GLN A 33 17.90 -12.02 3.39
CA GLN A 33 19.00 -12.90 3.00
C GLN A 33 19.76 -13.48 4.20
N LYS A 34 19.75 -12.79 5.35
CA LYS A 34 20.46 -13.24 6.55
C LYS A 34 19.76 -14.41 7.23
N SER A 35 18.44 -14.32 7.44
CA SER A 35 17.65 -15.38 8.05
C SER A 35 17.12 -16.42 7.04
N GLY A 36 17.11 -16.08 5.75
CA GLY A 36 16.49 -16.89 4.70
C GLY A 36 14.96 -16.86 4.72
N LEU A 37 14.36 -15.91 5.43
CA LEU A 37 12.91 -15.84 5.65
C LEU A 37 12.24 -14.81 4.75
N PHE A 38 11.02 -15.12 4.32
CA PHE A 38 10.11 -14.14 3.74
C PHE A 38 9.33 -13.44 4.86
N GLY A 39 9.12 -12.13 4.72
CA GLY A 39 8.34 -11.32 5.64
C GLY A 39 7.46 -10.33 4.89
N ALA A 40 6.36 -9.93 5.54
CA ALA A 40 5.47 -8.89 5.06
C ALA A 40 4.97 -8.04 6.22
N ALA A 41 4.74 -6.76 5.94
CA ALA A 41 3.99 -5.89 6.82
C ALA A 41 3.16 -4.90 5.99
N SER A 42 2.01 -4.53 6.53
CA SER A 42 1.02 -3.73 5.81
C SER A 42 0.21 -2.90 6.79
N ALA A 43 -0.30 -1.76 6.32
CA ALA A 43 -1.26 -0.96 7.06
C ALA A 43 -2.31 -0.40 6.10
N SER A 44 -3.56 -0.29 6.59
CA SER A 44 -4.66 0.34 5.88
C SER A 44 -5.43 1.25 6.83
N CYS A 45 -5.82 2.41 6.31
CA CYS A 45 -6.69 3.36 6.98
C CYS A 45 -8.14 3.29 6.46
N HIS A 46 -8.49 2.25 5.68
CA HIS A 46 -9.85 2.07 5.19
C HIS A 46 -10.75 1.58 6.34
N PRO A 47 -11.77 2.35 6.75
CA PRO A 47 -12.77 1.83 7.67
C PRO A 47 -13.60 0.78 6.92
N SER A 48 -13.62 -0.46 7.40
CA SER A 48 -14.40 -1.56 6.83
C SER A 48 -15.90 -1.28 6.94
N PHE A 49 -16.47 -0.50 6.02
CA PHE A 49 -17.87 -0.06 6.08
C PHE A 49 -18.85 -0.86 5.19
N GLU A 50 -18.36 -1.70 4.28
CA GLU A 50 -19.24 -2.56 3.47
C GLU A 50 -19.08 -4.03 3.87
N LYS A 51 -20.18 -4.66 4.29
CA LYS A 51 -20.24 -6.04 4.81
C LYS A 51 -19.73 -7.14 3.87
N ASN A 52 -19.43 -6.83 2.60
CA ASN A 52 -19.09 -7.83 1.58
C ASN A 52 -17.91 -7.43 0.66
N VAL A 53 -17.33 -6.24 0.82
CA VAL A 53 -16.20 -5.74 0.01
C VAL A 53 -15.30 -4.91 0.91
N ASP A 54 -14.21 -5.51 1.38
CA ASP A 54 -13.24 -4.83 2.23
C ASP A 54 -12.01 -4.42 1.40
N VAL A 55 -11.93 -3.13 1.11
CA VAL A 55 -10.82 -2.50 0.36
C VAL A 55 -9.54 -2.41 1.22
N GLY A 56 -9.68 -2.57 2.54
CA GLY A 56 -8.56 -2.70 3.48
C GLY A 56 -8.11 -4.14 3.70
N LYS A 57 -8.77 -5.12 3.06
CA LYS A 57 -8.40 -6.53 3.23
C LYS A 57 -7.13 -6.84 2.45
N LEU A 58 -6.17 -7.34 3.20
CA LEU A 58 -4.86 -7.74 2.72
C LEU A 58 -4.80 -9.26 2.71
N LEU A 59 -4.49 -9.85 1.55
CA LEU A 59 -4.23 -11.26 1.43
C LEU A 59 -2.74 -11.48 1.27
N THR A 60 -2.10 -12.01 2.30
CA THR A 60 -0.69 -12.43 2.25
C THR A 60 -0.60 -13.95 2.28
N VAL A 61 0.13 -14.50 1.32
CA VAL A 61 0.44 -15.93 1.20
C VAL A 61 1.95 -16.10 1.17
N ILE A 62 2.48 -16.89 2.09
CA ILE A 62 3.91 -17.24 2.17
C ILE A 62 4.03 -18.74 1.99
N VAL A 63 4.88 -19.16 1.05
CA VAL A 63 5.32 -20.54 0.92
C VAL A 63 6.83 -20.56 1.16
N PRO A 64 7.29 -21.14 2.29
CA PRO A 64 8.71 -21.20 2.62
C PRO A 64 9.55 -21.73 1.46
N GLU A 65 10.73 -21.14 1.25
CA GLU A 65 11.65 -21.43 0.13
C GLU A 65 11.11 -21.17 -1.29
N LYS A 66 9.86 -20.74 -1.45
CA LYS A 66 9.26 -20.52 -2.77
C LYS A 66 8.97 -19.07 -3.06
N GLY A 67 8.38 -18.36 -2.10
CA GLY A 67 8.01 -16.96 -2.31
C GLY A 67 6.94 -16.46 -1.36
N ILE A 68 6.60 -15.20 -1.59
CA ILE A 68 5.57 -14.46 -0.89
C ILE A 68 4.77 -13.63 -1.90
N VAL A 69 3.46 -13.59 -1.68
CA VAL A 69 2.53 -12.77 -2.44
C VAL A 69 1.66 -12.01 -1.46
N THR A 70 1.57 -10.69 -1.64
CA THR A 70 0.58 -9.85 -0.98
C THR A 70 -0.34 -9.24 -2.02
N ILE A 71 -1.65 -9.36 -1.82
CA ILE A 71 -2.70 -8.77 -2.65
C ILE A 71 -3.45 -7.75 -1.80
N GLN A 72 -3.55 -6.53 -2.31
CA GLN A 72 -4.24 -5.41 -1.65
C GLN A 72 -5.20 -4.70 -2.61
N GLY A 73 -6.10 -3.87 -2.08
CA GLY A 73 -7.19 -3.24 -2.83
C GLY A 73 -8.52 -3.97 -2.62
N TYR A 74 -9.35 -4.08 -3.66
CA TYR A 74 -10.68 -4.70 -3.54
C TYR A 74 -10.59 -6.24 -3.49
N VAL A 75 -10.31 -6.78 -2.31
CA VAL A 75 -10.18 -8.23 -2.07
C VAL A 75 -11.44 -8.73 -1.34
N GLY A 76 -12.26 -9.53 -2.01
CA GLY A 76 -13.48 -10.11 -1.41
C GLY A 76 -13.20 -11.15 -0.32
N ASP A 77 -14.19 -11.44 0.52
CA ASP A 77 -14.05 -12.37 1.64
C ASP A 77 -13.84 -13.83 1.24
N ASP A 78 -14.62 -14.29 0.26
CA ASP A 78 -14.56 -15.64 -0.31
C ASP A 78 -13.63 -15.71 -1.53
N ASN A 79 -12.43 -15.10 -1.43
CA ASN A 79 -11.53 -15.05 -2.57
C ASN A 79 -10.82 -16.41 -2.78
N PRO A 80 -11.12 -17.17 -3.86
CA PRO A 80 -10.43 -18.43 -4.17
C PRO A 80 -8.92 -18.25 -4.35
N LEU A 81 -8.47 -17.01 -4.61
CA LEU A 81 -7.07 -16.68 -4.83
C LEU A 81 -6.15 -17.10 -3.70
N LYS A 82 -6.59 -17.21 -2.45
CA LYS A 82 -5.68 -17.68 -1.39
C LYS A 82 -5.16 -19.08 -1.71
N LYS A 83 -6.06 -20.01 -2.04
CA LYS A 83 -5.70 -21.40 -2.35
C LYS A 83 -4.94 -21.48 -3.66
N ASP A 84 -5.40 -20.76 -4.69
CA ASP A 84 -4.74 -20.77 -6.00
C ASP A 84 -3.34 -20.13 -5.93
N THR A 85 -3.15 -19.06 -5.15
CA THR A 85 -1.84 -18.44 -4.93
C THR A 85 -0.88 -19.38 -4.23
N GLU A 86 -1.36 -20.08 -3.19
CA GLU A 86 -0.53 -21.06 -2.48
C GLU A 86 -0.15 -22.23 -3.38
N GLN A 87 -1.11 -22.78 -4.14
CA GLN A 87 -0.85 -23.84 -5.11
C GLN A 87 0.16 -23.40 -6.16
N LEU A 88 -0.07 -22.24 -6.77
CA LEU A 88 0.85 -21.65 -7.73
C LEU A 88 2.24 -21.54 -7.12
N LEU A 89 2.43 -20.86 -5.98
CA LEU A 89 3.75 -20.72 -5.36
C LEU A 89 4.47 -22.09 -5.18
N ARG A 90 3.74 -23.15 -4.85
CA ARG A 90 4.31 -24.51 -4.69
C ARG A 90 4.79 -25.13 -6.01
N GLU A 91 4.16 -24.84 -7.14
CA GLU A 91 4.54 -25.38 -8.46
C GLU A 91 5.97 -24.98 -8.88
N SER A 92 6.52 -23.88 -8.34
CA SER A 92 7.95 -23.50 -8.44
C SER A 92 8.52 -23.37 -9.87
N ASN A 93 7.67 -23.25 -10.88
CA ASN A 93 8.06 -23.26 -12.30
C ASN A 93 8.00 -21.86 -12.94
N TYR A 94 8.18 -20.82 -12.13
CA TYR A 94 8.11 -19.43 -12.58
C TYR A 94 9.40 -18.98 -13.22
N LYS A 95 9.28 -18.28 -14.34
CA LYS A 95 10.42 -17.58 -14.94
C LYS A 95 10.89 -16.42 -14.05
N ASP A 96 9.95 -15.66 -13.51
CA ASP A 96 10.14 -14.49 -12.66
C ASP A 96 8.83 -14.16 -11.91
N ALA A 97 8.84 -13.14 -11.06
CA ALA A 97 7.65 -12.71 -10.32
C ALA A 97 6.50 -12.21 -11.22
N MET A 98 6.81 -11.65 -12.40
CA MET A 98 5.78 -11.19 -13.33
C MET A 98 5.03 -12.36 -13.99
N ASP A 99 5.70 -13.47 -14.27
CA ASP A 99 5.04 -14.71 -14.72
C ASP A 99 4.01 -15.22 -13.70
N LEU A 100 4.34 -15.18 -12.40
CA LEU A 100 3.38 -15.54 -11.34
C LEU A 100 2.19 -14.55 -11.32
N ILE A 101 2.46 -13.24 -11.40
CA ILE A 101 1.39 -12.23 -11.49
C ILE A 101 0.46 -12.50 -12.68
N ASP A 102 1.01 -12.81 -13.85
CA ASP A 102 0.20 -13.09 -15.04
C ASP A 102 -0.60 -14.38 -14.93
N LYS A 103 -0.10 -15.39 -14.21
CA LYS A 103 -0.86 -16.61 -13.89
C LYS A 103 -2.00 -16.30 -12.90
N LEU A 104 -1.73 -15.56 -11.83
CA LEU A 104 -2.75 -15.10 -10.86
C LEU A 104 -3.88 -14.33 -11.54
N ARG A 105 -3.54 -13.41 -12.45
CA ARG A 105 -4.52 -12.62 -13.24
C ARG A 105 -5.41 -13.51 -14.11
N ARG A 106 -4.86 -14.59 -14.68
CA ARG A 106 -5.62 -15.56 -15.49
C ARG A 106 -6.57 -16.38 -14.63
N VAL A 107 -6.15 -16.78 -13.43
CA VAL A 107 -7.01 -17.46 -12.46
C VAL A 107 -8.22 -16.59 -12.12
N GLU A 108 -8.01 -15.32 -11.74
CA GLU A 108 -9.12 -14.40 -11.45
C GLU A 108 -10.05 -14.18 -12.63
N SER A 109 -9.49 -14.05 -13.84
CA SER A 109 -10.27 -13.87 -15.06
C SER A 109 -11.14 -15.09 -15.36
N SER A 110 -10.63 -16.30 -15.09
CA SER A 110 -11.32 -17.56 -15.39
C SER A 110 -12.40 -17.90 -14.36
N ALA A 111 -12.29 -17.40 -13.14
CA ALA A 111 -13.23 -17.65 -12.04
C ALA A 111 -14.56 -16.86 -12.16
N GLY A 112 -14.90 -16.32 -13.33
CA GLY A 112 -16.09 -15.48 -13.52
C GLY A 112 -15.93 -14.04 -13.01
N ASN A 113 -14.90 -13.77 -12.19
CA ASN A 113 -14.57 -12.45 -11.63
C ASN A 113 -13.77 -11.57 -12.61
N HIS A 114 -14.28 -11.37 -13.83
CA HIS A 114 -13.59 -10.78 -14.98
C HIS A 114 -13.06 -9.33 -14.80
N ASN A 115 -13.23 -8.73 -13.62
CA ASN A 115 -12.80 -7.37 -13.32
C ASN A 115 -12.00 -7.22 -12.01
N ASN A 116 -11.83 -8.26 -11.19
CA ASN A 116 -11.18 -8.10 -9.88
C ASN A 116 -9.70 -7.77 -10.00
N TYR A 117 -8.97 -8.40 -10.94
CA TYR A 117 -7.55 -8.09 -11.15
C TYR A 117 -7.30 -6.61 -11.53
N GLN A 118 -8.30 -5.90 -12.06
CA GLN A 118 -8.18 -4.46 -12.38
C GLN A 118 -8.30 -3.58 -11.13
N ASN A 119 -8.86 -4.09 -10.04
CA ASN A 119 -9.15 -3.39 -8.79
C ASN A 119 -8.20 -3.79 -7.64
N VAL A 120 -7.19 -4.61 -7.90
CA VAL A 120 -6.21 -5.06 -6.91
C VAL A 120 -4.80 -4.64 -7.30
N GLN A 121 -3.90 -4.75 -6.33
CA GLN A 121 -2.47 -4.55 -6.47
C GLN A 121 -1.76 -5.75 -5.87
N TYR A 122 -0.84 -6.34 -6.64
CA TYR A 122 -0.03 -7.48 -6.23
C TYR A 122 1.38 -7.00 -5.91
N LEU A 123 1.94 -7.56 -4.84
CA LEU A 123 3.36 -7.52 -4.52
C LEU A 123 3.81 -8.97 -4.48
N VAL A 124 4.87 -9.30 -5.21
CA VAL A 124 5.34 -10.68 -5.35
C VAL A 124 6.85 -10.72 -5.21
N ILE A 125 7.36 -11.65 -4.39
CA ILE A 125 8.75 -12.10 -4.46
C ILE A 125 8.73 -13.62 -4.62
N VAL A 126 9.45 -14.14 -5.60
CA VAL A 126 9.63 -15.58 -5.84
C VAL A 126 11.10 -15.95 -5.87
N LYS A 127 11.40 -17.16 -5.42
CA LYS A 127 12.68 -17.83 -5.64
C LYS A 127 12.58 -18.62 -6.94
N LYS A 128 13.34 -18.23 -7.96
CA LYS A 128 13.40 -18.90 -9.25
C LYS A 128 14.06 -20.26 -9.12
N HIS A 129 13.93 -21.10 -10.15
CA HIS A 129 14.56 -22.43 -10.18
C HIS A 129 16.09 -22.39 -10.06
N ASP A 130 16.73 -21.31 -10.52
CA ASP A 130 18.17 -21.08 -10.38
C ASP A 130 18.59 -20.63 -8.95
N GLY A 131 17.63 -20.56 -8.02
CA GLY A 131 17.84 -20.13 -6.64
C GLY A 131 17.86 -18.63 -6.43
N THR A 132 17.87 -17.82 -7.49
CA THR A 132 17.87 -16.36 -7.38
C THR A 132 16.47 -15.79 -7.20
N LEU A 133 16.37 -14.59 -6.62
CA LEU A 133 15.10 -13.96 -6.31
C LEU A 133 14.61 -13.08 -7.46
N SER A 134 13.30 -12.94 -7.55
CA SER A 134 12.64 -11.98 -8.42
C SER A 134 11.52 -11.32 -7.64
N GLY A 135 11.57 -9.99 -7.54
CA GLY A 135 10.51 -9.16 -6.97
C GLY A 135 9.81 -8.38 -8.08
N ALA A 136 8.48 -8.27 -7.98
CA ALA A 136 7.67 -7.46 -8.88
C ALA A 136 6.41 -6.97 -8.16
N ALA A 137 5.84 -5.90 -8.70
CA ALA A 137 4.52 -5.42 -8.33
C ALA A 137 3.66 -5.24 -9.59
N HIS A 138 2.35 -5.35 -9.42
CA HIS A 138 1.41 -4.98 -10.47
C HIS A 138 0.19 -4.31 -9.86
N THR A 139 -0.14 -3.14 -10.39
CA THR A 139 -1.30 -2.38 -9.96
C THR A 139 -2.36 -2.39 -11.07
N GLY A 140 -3.55 -2.89 -10.75
CA GLY A 140 -4.69 -2.95 -11.66
C GLY A 140 -5.13 -1.58 -12.19
N LYS A 141 -5.58 -1.54 -13.45
CA LYS A 141 -5.90 -0.28 -14.16
C LYS A 141 -7.01 0.55 -13.51
N LYS A 142 -7.99 -0.09 -12.87
CA LYS A 142 -9.09 0.62 -12.19
C LYS A 142 -8.63 1.14 -10.84
N LEU A 143 -7.79 0.39 -10.12
CA LEU A 143 -7.17 0.86 -8.88
C LEU A 143 -6.30 2.10 -9.11
N LYS A 144 -5.54 2.16 -10.22
CA LYS A 144 -4.77 3.35 -10.62
C LYS A 144 -5.63 4.60 -10.90
N LYS A 145 -6.93 4.43 -11.16
CA LYS A 145 -7.86 5.50 -11.55
C LYS A 145 -8.80 5.92 -10.41
N LEU A 146 -8.67 5.34 -9.23
CA LEU A 146 -9.44 5.77 -8.06
C LEU A 146 -8.87 7.11 -7.60
N THR A 147 -9.40 8.19 -8.15
CA THR A 147 -9.16 9.56 -7.70
C THR A 147 -10.43 10.04 -7.00
N PRO A 148 -10.35 10.54 -5.76
CA PRO A 148 -11.47 11.19 -5.07
C PRO A 148 -11.99 12.42 -5.86
N ASP A 149 -11.14 13.05 -6.66
CA ASP A 149 -11.46 14.18 -7.53
C ASP A 149 -10.84 13.98 -8.92
N ASN A 150 -11.63 14.23 -9.97
CA ASN A 150 -11.34 13.97 -11.40
C ASN A 150 -10.06 14.62 -11.99
N ASN A 151 -9.17 15.22 -11.18
CA ASN A 151 -8.07 16.07 -11.63
C ASN A 151 -6.70 15.79 -10.97
N HIS A 152 -6.52 14.76 -10.15
CA HIS A 152 -5.23 14.45 -9.51
C HIS A 152 -4.63 13.12 -9.97
N ALA A 153 -3.29 13.05 -9.95
CA ALA A 153 -2.44 11.96 -10.46
C ALA A 153 -2.75 10.58 -9.83
N PRO A 154 -2.32 9.45 -10.45
CA PRO A 154 -2.73 8.11 -10.02
C PRO A 154 -2.27 7.77 -8.60
N GLU A 155 -3.19 7.44 -7.69
CA GLU A 155 -2.93 7.26 -6.24
C GLU A 155 -2.20 5.97 -5.84
N ALA A 156 -1.59 5.26 -6.79
CA ALA A 156 -0.97 3.97 -6.55
C ALA A 156 0.44 3.93 -7.14
N ASP A 157 1.40 3.57 -6.31
CA ASP A 157 2.82 3.56 -6.62
C ASP A 157 3.47 2.27 -6.13
N GLU A 158 4.59 1.92 -6.74
CA GLU A 158 5.31 0.68 -6.51
C GLU A 158 6.81 0.90 -6.66
N VAL A 159 7.57 0.45 -5.65
CA VAL A 159 9.04 0.42 -5.64
C VAL A 159 9.44 -1.02 -5.42
N TYR A 160 10.24 -1.58 -6.32
CA TYR A 160 10.65 -2.98 -6.20
C TYR A 160 12.10 -3.20 -6.59
N PHE A 161 12.70 -4.13 -5.87
CA PHE A 161 14.01 -4.74 -6.07
C PHE A 161 13.85 -6.26 -6.05
N GLN A 162 14.94 -7.01 -6.27
CA GLN A 162 14.87 -8.47 -6.37
C GLN A 162 14.34 -9.15 -5.11
N ASP A 163 14.62 -8.58 -3.92
CA ASP A 163 14.34 -9.15 -2.62
C ASP A 163 13.40 -8.31 -1.76
N LEU A 164 12.93 -7.16 -2.25
CA LEU A 164 12.03 -6.27 -1.51
C LEU A 164 11.08 -5.56 -2.48
N VAL A 165 9.80 -5.57 -2.14
CA VAL A 165 8.75 -4.88 -2.90
C VAL A 165 7.92 -4.04 -1.93
N VAL A 166 7.78 -2.76 -2.22
CA VAL A 166 6.88 -1.83 -1.53
C VAL A 166 5.84 -1.36 -2.53
N ALA A 167 4.57 -1.37 -2.14
CA ALA A 167 3.53 -0.80 -2.97
C ALA A 167 2.39 -0.26 -2.10
N GLY A 168 1.71 0.75 -2.62
CA GLY A 168 0.55 1.33 -1.97
C GLY A 168 -0.48 1.83 -2.97
N ASN A 169 -1.67 2.07 -2.46
CA ASN A 169 -2.78 2.68 -3.17
C ASN A 169 -3.53 3.65 -2.25
N ARG A 170 -4.20 4.64 -2.85
CA ARG A 170 -4.91 5.73 -2.14
C ARG A 170 -4.01 6.53 -1.20
N LEU A 171 -2.78 6.80 -1.64
CA LEU A 171 -1.73 7.42 -0.82
C LEU A 171 -1.87 8.96 -0.69
N THR A 172 -2.90 9.56 -1.28
CA THR A 172 -3.16 11.00 -1.19
C THR A 172 -3.56 11.41 0.24
N PRO A 173 -3.23 12.64 0.68
CA PRO A 173 -2.56 13.73 -0.06
C PRO A 173 -1.02 13.66 -0.06
N PHE A 174 -0.43 12.57 0.39
CA PHE A 174 1.03 12.44 0.47
C PHE A 174 1.63 12.15 -0.90
N LYS A 175 2.83 12.68 -1.18
CA LYS A 175 3.56 12.32 -2.40
C LYS A 175 3.91 10.84 -2.34
N GLU A 176 3.22 10.01 -3.13
CA GLU A 176 3.34 8.54 -3.15
C GLU A 176 4.79 8.04 -3.12
N LYS A 177 5.63 8.59 -4.01
CA LYS A 177 7.05 8.27 -4.10
C LYS A 177 7.80 8.48 -2.79
N THR A 178 7.39 9.46 -1.99
CA THR A 178 8.02 9.75 -0.68
C THR A 178 7.65 8.70 0.36
N ILE A 179 6.40 8.21 0.38
CA ILE A 179 6.01 7.13 1.31
C ILE A 179 6.75 5.85 0.97
N MET A 180 6.72 5.41 -0.30
CA MET A 180 7.35 4.16 -0.71
C MET A 180 8.87 4.21 -0.48
N ALA A 181 9.52 5.33 -0.84
CA ALA A 181 10.95 5.52 -0.60
C ALA A 181 11.31 5.55 0.89
N GLN A 182 10.46 6.15 1.74
CA GLN A 182 10.70 6.16 3.18
C GLN A 182 10.62 4.77 3.79
N MET A 183 9.59 3.98 3.43
CA MET A 183 9.48 2.60 3.89
C MET A 183 10.69 1.78 3.48
N TYR A 184 11.10 1.91 2.21
CA TYR A 184 12.30 1.27 1.67
C TYR A 184 13.57 1.66 2.44
N ASN A 185 13.84 2.97 2.55
CA ASN A 185 15.05 3.47 3.20
C ASN A 185 15.10 3.09 4.69
N THR A 186 13.96 3.16 5.37
CA THR A 186 13.86 2.79 6.78
C THR A 186 14.13 1.30 6.99
N TYR A 187 13.62 0.43 6.11
CA TYR A 187 13.89 -1.00 6.18
C TYR A 187 15.39 -1.30 6.10
N TYR A 188 16.10 -0.68 5.14
CA TYR A 188 17.54 -0.90 4.96
C TYR A 188 18.41 -0.24 6.02
N ALA A 189 17.96 0.88 6.59
CA ALA A 189 18.66 1.54 7.69
C ALA A 189 18.40 0.89 9.07
N SER A 190 17.34 0.08 9.18
CA SER A 190 16.99 -0.59 10.43
C SER A 190 17.89 -1.78 10.71
N GLU A 191 18.40 -1.85 11.94
CA GLU A 191 19.08 -3.02 12.50
C GLU A 191 18.08 -3.90 13.25
N GLY A 192 18.46 -5.16 13.53
CA GLY A 192 17.66 -6.07 14.35
C GLY A 192 17.06 -7.24 13.57
N SER A 193 15.95 -7.76 14.10
CA SER A 193 15.21 -8.88 13.50
C SER A 193 14.47 -8.46 12.23
N LEU A 194 14.02 -9.43 11.43
CA LEU A 194 13.19 -9.15 10.26
C LEU A 194 11.91 -8.41 10.67
N GLU A 195 11.31 -8.82 11.77
CA GLU A 195 10.10 -8.24 12.35
C GLU A 195 10.32 -6.77 12.74
N ASP A 196 11.41 -6.45 13.44
CA ASP A 196 11.72 -5.08 13.84
C ASP A 196 11.89 -4.16 12.63
N LYS A 197 12.62 -4.64 11.62
CA LYS A 197 12.83 -3.88 10.37
C LYS A 197 11.52 -3.60 9.65
N LEU A 198 10.62 -4.59 9.59
CA LEU A 198 9.29 -4.46 8.98
C LEU A 198 8.39 -3.48 9.75
N ILE A 199 8.38 -3.57 11.09
CA ILE A 199 7.61 -2.67 11.96
C ILE A 199 8.11 -1.23 11.82
N ASN A 200 9.44 -1.02 11.79
CA ASN A 200 10.05 0.28 11.60
C ASN A 200 9.69 0.87 10.23
N ALA A 201 9.78 0.06 9.17
CA ALA A 201 9.44 0.47 7.81
C ALA A 201 7.99 0.98 7.73
N ILE A 202 7.02 0.23 8.25
CA ILE A 202 5.60 0.65 8.25
C ILE A 202 5.39 1.88 9.15
N SER A 203 6.00 1.91 10.33
CA SER A 203 5.83 3.00 11.29
C SER A 203 6.43 4.34 10.81
N SER A 204 7.42 4.30 9.91
CA SER A 204 8.03 5.49 9.31
C SER A 204 7.04 6.37 8.53
N VAL A 205 5.96 5.78 8.02
CA VAL A 205 4.91 6.52 7.30
C VAL A 205 4.18 7.49 8.23
N ASN A 206 3.99 7.13 9.50
CA ASN A 206 3.39 8.01 10.51
C ASN A 206 4.27 9.23 10.81
N GLU A 207 5.60 9.06 10.78
CA GLU A 207 6.54 10.15 10.96
C GLU A 207 6.46 11.15 9.80
N LEU A 208 6.42 10.66 8.55
CA LEU A 208 6.19 11.49 7.37
C LEU A 208 4.87 12.26 7.47
N ALA A 209 3.79 11.59 7.83
CA ALA A 209 2.48 12.23 7.99
C ALA A 209 2.54 13.39 8.99
N ARG A 210 3.23 13.20 10.13
CA ARG A 210 3.46 14.27 11.12
C ARG A 210 4.26 15.43 10.56
N ILE A 211 5.31 15.17 9.77
CA ILE A 211 6.13 16.23 9.14
C ILE A 211 5.28 17.06 8.18
N PHE A 212 4.50 16.41 7.32
CA PHE A 212 3.62 17.10 6.38
C PHE A 212 2.54 17.93 7.09
N HIS A 213 1.94 17.41 8.16
CA HIS A 213 1.00 18.17 8.98
C HIS A 213 1.63 19.43 9.60
N LYS A 214 2.86 19.33 10.13
CA LYS A 214 3.58 20.49 10.68
C LYS A 214 3.87 21.54 9.61
N GLN A 215 4.32 21.12 8.43
CA GLN A 215 4.62 22.04 7.32
C GLN A 215 3.37 22.79 6.83
N ALA A 216 2.24 22.10 6.72
CA ALA A 216 0.96 22.69 6.36
C ALA A 216 0.47 23.73 7.38
N ALA A 217 0.68 23.48 8.67
CA ALA A 217 0.31 24.43 9.73
C ALA A 217 1.16 25.72 9.70
N THR A 218 2.43 25.64 9.27
CA THR A 218 3.33 26.80 9.19
C THR A 218 3.16 27.67 7.93
N THR A 219 2.41 27.20 6.93
CA THR A 219 2.21 27.93 5.65
C THR A 219 0.94 28.77 5.60
N ILE A 220 0.14 28.80 6.66
CA ILE A 220 -1.02 29.70 6.77
C ILE A 220 -0.49 31.09 7.14
N PRO A 221 -0.60 32.10 6.26
CA PRO A 221 -0.17 33.45 6.60
C PRO A 221 -1.05 33.96 7.74
N SER A 222 -0.43 34.50 8.79
CA SER A 222 -1.13 35.26 9.81
C SER A 222 -1.66 36.55 9.19
N SER A 223 -2.88 36.52 8.67
CA SER A 223 -3.65 37.69 8.24
C SER A 223 -4.48 38.24 9.38
#